data_AF-A0A2W4LI99-F1
#
_entry.id   AF-A0A2W4LI99-F1
#
_cell.length_a   1.000
_cell.length_b   1.000
_cell.length_c   1.000
_cell.angle_alpha   90.00
_cell.angle_beta   90.00
_cell.angle_gamma   90.00
#
_symmetry.space_group_name_H-M   'P 1'
#
loop_
_entity.id
_entity.type
_entity.pdbx_description
1 polymer ?
#
loop_
_entity_poly.entity_id
_entity_poly.type
_entity_poly.pdbx_seq_one_letter_code
_entity_poly.pdbx_strand_id
1 'polypeptide(L)'
;MMPGALLACVLSSVILVVAGTPLALRRIPPNRLFGLRTQATLGDADLWYRANGELGRGLMVVGSVTAALALGLFLNGAAEHNLLLAWIVALSLGLAFLVLRSTRTIRRWRTVRGEDTGKAVAEVSSTAQDPRLVTMKRLEVLLDGISLLAWGGSVASLSARWSSIPGRVPVHFDASGNPDRWGDKGALLALVVVPLVIGLLIFLGRRLVSHGRYPEEVPPERLPLVHGSVRVVLAAVTTTVSVLFATLLIGAIQVAEGSRKTLPGWLLPAFLAILLLVVFVGLGRIRARLGAHKRP
;
A
#
# COMPACT_ATOMS: atom_id res chain seq x y z
N MET A 1 -14.80 14.36 -26.01
CA MET A 1 -13.89 13.26 -25.58
C MET A 1 -14.00 13.12 -24.07
N MET A 2 -14.09 11.90 -23.53
CA MET A 2 -14.03 11.72 -22.08
C MET A 2 -12.64 12.14 -21.57
N PRO A 3 -12.54 12.98 -20.53
CA PRO A 3 -11.24 13.31 -19.94
C PRO A 3 -10.55 12.05 -19.41
N GLY A 4 -9.24 11.93 -19.65
CA GLY A 4 -8.47 10.72 -19.34
C GLY A 4 -8.56 10.31 -17.86
N ALA A 5 -8.67 11.31 -16.96
CA ALA A 5 -8.86 11.09 -15.53
C ALA A 5 -10.15 10.33 -15.19
N LEU A 6 -11.29 10.74 -15.78
CA LEU A 6 -12.59 10.08 -15.53
C LEU A 6 -12.54 8.63 -16.00
N LEU A 7 -12.01 8.38 -17.20
CA LEU A 7 -11.90 7.05 -17.76
C LEU A 7 -11.06 6.15 -16.85
N ALA A 8 -9.90 6.63 -16.39
CA ALA A 8 -9.04 5.89 -15.49
C ALA A 8 -9.73 5.54 -14.15
N CYS A 9 -10.43 6.50 -13.55
CA CYS A 9 -11.18 6.30 -12.30
C CYS A 9 -12.29 5.25 -12.48
N VAL A 10 -13.13 5.39 -13.51
CA VAL A 10 -14.25 4.48 -13.75
C VAL A 10 -13.77 3.08 -14.09
N LEU A 11 -12.76 2.91 -14.96
CA LEU A 11 -12.21 1.59 -15.28
C LEU A 11 -11.65 0.89 -14.03
N SER A 12 -10.89 1.63 -13.22
CA SER A 12 -10.34 1.10 -11.97
C SER A 12 -11.44 0.68 -10.98
N SER A 13 -12.50 1.47 -10.88
CA SER A 13 -13.68 1.14 -10.06
C SER A 13 -14.44 -0.08 -10.58
N VAL A 14 -14.60 -0.22 -11.90
CA VAL A 14 -15.23 -1.40 -12.53
C VAL A 14 -14.41 -2.67 -12.28
N ILE A 15 -13.08 -2.58 -12.37
CA ILE A 15 -12.19 -3.71 -12.05
C ILE A 15 -12.46 -4.25 -10.63
N LEU A 16 -12.68 -3.37 -9.64
CA LEU A 16 -13.02 -3.78 -8.27
C LEU A 16 -14.38 -4.49 -8.19
N VAL A 17 -15.39 -3.99 -8.91
CA VAL A 17 -16.71 -4.63 -8.96
C VAL A 17 -16.59 -6.03 -9.56
N VAL A 18 -15.93 -6.14 -10.73
CA VAL A 18 -15.73 -7.40 -11.45
C VAL A 18 -14.93 -8.39 -10.61
N ALA A 19 -13.86 -7.94 -9.93
CA ALA A 19 -13.09 -8.79 -9.03
C ALA A 19 -13.91 -9.21 -7.78
N GLY A 20 -14.78 -8.33 -7.28
CA GLY A 20 -15.63 -8.61 -6.12
C GLY A 20 -16.75 -9.62 -6.42
N THR A 21 -17.32 -9.60 -7.62
CA THR A 21 -18.48 -10.42 -8.01
C THR A 21 -18.31 -11.93 -7.75
N PRO A 22 -17.27 -12.62 -8.26
CA PRO A 22 -17.15 -14.06 -8.07
C PRO A 22 -16.87 -14.44 -6.60
N LEU A 23 -16.24 -13.56 -5.82
CA LEU A 23 -16.07 -13.74 -4.37
C LEU A 23 -17.40 -13.58 -3.63
N ALA A 24 -18.18 -12.54 -3.96
CA ALA A 24 -19.50 -12.27 -3.37
C ALA A 24 -20.49 -13.42 -3.61
N LEU A 25 -20.45 -14.00 -4.82
CA LEU A 25 -21.24 -15.16 -5.21
C LEU A 25 -20.72 -16.49 -4.65
N ARG A 26 -19.63 -16.47 -3.85
CA ARG A 26 -18.99 -17.66 -3.27
C ARG A 26 -18.63 -18.73 -4.32
N ARG A 27 -18.29 -18.32 -5.54
CA ARG A 27 -17.99 -19.24 -6.65
C ARG A 27 -16.52 -19.68 -6.69
N ILE A 28 -15.65 -18.93 -6.03
CA ILE A 28 -14.21 -19.19 -6.08
C ILE A 28 -13.82 -20.12 -4.94
N PRO A 29 -13.37 -21.36 -5.22
CA PRO A 29 -12.87 -22.26 -4.19
C PRO A 29 -11.54 -21.76 -3.60
N PRO A 30 -11.12 -22.28 -2.43
CA PRO A 30 -9.82 -22.01 -1.83
C PRO A 30 -8.69 -22.13 -2.84
N ASN A 31 -7.96 -21.03 -3.08
CA ASN A 31 -6.91 -20.98 -4.07
C ASN A 31 -5.78 -20.03 -3.65
N ARG A 32 -4.65 -20.10 -4.37
CA ARG A 32 -3.43 -19.38 -4.03
C ARG A 32 -3.30 -18.00 -4.68
N LEU A 33 -4.22 -17.58 -5.54
CA LEU A 33 -4.07 -16.35 -6.33
C LEU A 33 -5.09 -15.27 -5.95
N PHE A 34 -6.32 -15.65 -5.65
CA PHE A 34 -7.47 -14.77 -5.63
C PHE A 34 -8.21 -14.82 -4.30
N GLY A 35 -8.55 -13.64 -3.74
CA GLY A 35 -9.22 -13.50 -2.45
C GLY A 35 -8.30 -13.26 -1.25
N LEU A 36 -8.90 -13.21 -0.06
CA LEU A 36 -8.27 -13.11 1.25
C LEU A 36 -7.63 -14.46 1.60
N ARG A 37 -6.30 -14.54 1.43
CA ARG A 37 -5.52 -15.78 1.54
C ARG A 37 -4.72 -15.80 2.83
N THR A 38 -5.42 -16.01 3.93
CA THR A 38 -4.80 -16.28 5.24
C THR A 38 -4.75 -17.78 5.53
N GLN A 39 -3.87 -18.21 6.44
CA GLN A 39 -3.82 -19.58 6.94
C GLN A 39 -5.20 -20.06 7.39
N ALA A 40 -5.92 -19.21 8.14
CA ALA A 40 -7.27 -19.51 8.62
C ALA A 40 -8.24 -19.75 7.45
N THR A 41 -8.32 -18.82 6.51
CA THR A 41 -9.23 -18.93 5.36
C THR A 41 -8.88 -20.08 4.42
N LEU A 42 -7.61 -20.46 4.28
CA LEU A 42 -7.23 -21.59 3.42
C LEU A 42 -7.43 -22.95 4.10
N GLY A 43 -7.40 -23.00 5.42
CA GLY A 43 -7.57 -24.23 6.21
C GLY A 43 -9.02 -24.60 6.51
N ASP A 44 -9.98 -23.71 6.26
CA ASP A 44 -11.41 -23.95 6.48
C ASP A 44 -12.22 -23.38 5.32
N ALA A 45 -12.91 -24.26 4.57
CA ALA A 45 -13.69 -23.89 3.39
C ALA A 45 -14.91 -23.01 3.74
N ASP A 46 -15.55 -23.22 4.88
CA ASP A 46 -16.69 -22.40 5.31
C ASP A 46 -16.24 -21.00 5.70
N LEU A 47 -15.09 -20.88 6.37
CA LEU A 47 -14.47 -19.59 6.64
C LEU A 47 -14.00 -18.93 5.34
N TRP A 48 -13.43 -19.68 4.40
CA TRP A 48 -13.04 -19.17 3.08
C TRP A 48 -14.20 -18.45 2.41
N TYR A 49 -15.33 -19.13 2.21
CA TYR A 49 -16.49 -18.58 1.51
C TYR A 49 -17.17 -17.45 2.29
N ARG A 50 -17.18 -17.51 3.63
CA ARG A 50 -17.72 -16.43 4.47
C ARG A 50 -16.86 -15.16 4.36
N ALA A 51 -15.56 -15.27 4.64
CA ALA A 51 -14.65 -14.13 4.64
C ALA A 51 -14.48 -13.52 3.25
N ASN A 52 -14.30 -14.36 2.21
CA ASN A 52 -14.21 -13.90 0.84
C ASN A 52 -15.54 -13.36 0.29
N GLY A 53 -16.69 -13.94 0.68
CA GLY A 53 -17.99 -13.40 0.32
C GLY A 53 -18.25 -12.01 0.90
N GLU A 54 -17.81 -11.75 2.13
CA GLU A 54 -17.82 -10.40 2.70
C GLU A 54 -16.86 -9.45 1.99
N LEU A 55 -15.62 -9.88 1.73
CA LEU A 55 -14.65 -9.07 0.99
C LEU A 55 -15.18 -8.72 -0.41
N GLY A 56 -15.74 -9.69 -1.14
CA GLY A 56 -16.28 -9.51 -2.48
C GLY A 56 -17.41 -8.48 -2.53
N ARG A 57 -18.39 -8.58 -1.62
CA ARG A 57 -19.45 -7.57 -1.50
C ARG A 57 -18.90 -6.19 -1.17
N GLY A 58 -17.90 -6.15 -0.29
CA GLY A 58 -17.18 -4.92 0.05
C GLY A 58 -16.51 -4.28 -1.17
N LEU A 59 -15.80 -5.07 -1.97
CA LEU A 59 -15.15 -4.60 -3.20
C LEU A 59 -16.17 -4.06 -4.22
N MET A 60 -17.31 -4.73 -4.36
CA MET A 60 -18.41 -4.25 -5.22
C MET A 60 -18.94 -2.90 -4.74
N VAL A 61 -19.20 -2.74 -3.43
CA VAL A 61 -19.67 -1.46 -2.87
C VAL A 61 -18.64 -0.36 -3.07
N VAL A 62 -17.36 -0.60 -2.73
CA VAL A 62 -16.29 0.39 -2.90
C VAL A 62 -16.13 0.78 -4.38
N GLY A 63 -16.15 -0.19 -5.29
CA GLY A 63 -16.11 0.05 -6.74
C GLY A 63 -17.28 0.90 -7.21
N SER A 64 -18.52 0.52 -6.87
CA SER A 64 -19.71 1.26 -7.27
C SER A 64 -19.75 2.69 -6.71
N VAL A 65 -19.41 2.88 -5.43
CA VAL A 65 -19.37 4.20 -4.78
C VAL A 65 -18.32 5.10 -5.42
N THR A 66 -17.12 4.57 -5.68
CA THR A 66 -16.04 5.35 -6.29
C THR A 66 -16.31 5.69 -7.75
N ALA A 67 -16.96 4.80 -8.51
CA ALA A 67 -17.42 5.09 -9.87
C ALA A 67 -18.50 6.19 -9.88
N ALA A 68 -19.49 6.09 -8.99
CA ALA A 68 -20.56 7.08 -8.86
C ALA A 68 -20.00 8.45 -8.44
N LEU A 69 -19.05 8.48 -7.50
CA LEU A 69 -18.36 9.71 -7.08
C LEU A 69 -17.62 10.36 -8.25
N ALA A 70 -16.81 9.59 -8.99
CA ALA A 70 -16.06 10.13 -10.13
C ALA A 70 -16.99 10.68 -11.22
N LEU A 71 -18.05 9.95 -11.56
CA LEU A 71 -19.04 10.39 -12.53
C LEU A 71 -19.80 11.64 -12.05
N GLY A 72 -20.25 11.65 -10.80
CA GLY A 72 -20.94 12.79 -10.21
C GLY A 72 -20.10 14.06 -10.22
N LEU A 73 -18.84 13.99 -9.79
CA LEU A 73 -17.92 15.14 -9.84
C LEU A 73 -17.70 15.63 -11.26
N PHE A 74 -17.51 14.73 -12.22
CA PHE A 74 -17.37 15.10 -13.62
C PHE A 74 -18.61 15.81 -14.18
N LEU A 75 -19.81 15.29 -13.90
CA LEU A 75 -21.08 15.89 -14.36
C LEU A 75 -21.32 17.27 -13.73
N ASN A 76 -20.74 17.54 -12.56
CA ASN A 76 -20.76 18.85 -11.91
C ASN A 76 -19.63 19.78 -12.37
N GLY A 77 -18.88 19.42 -13.43
CA GLY A 77 -17.82 20.24 -13.97
C GLY A 77 -16.57 20.34 -13.07
N ALA A 78 -16.37 19.39 -12.15
CA ALA A 78 -15.16 19.37 -11.33
C ALA A 78 -13.92 19.24 -12.20
N ALA A 79 -12.92 20.07 -11.94
CA ALA A 79 -11.63 19.98 -12.59
C ALA A 79 -10.98 18.60 -12.33
N GLU A 80 -10.25 18.08 -13.33
CA GLU A 80 -9.75 16.69 -13.34
C GLU A 80 -8.96 16.31 -12.07
N HIS A 81 -8.12 17.21 -11.57
CA HIS A 81 -7.34 16.99 -10.35
C HIS A 81 -8.21 16.77 -9.09
N ASN A 82 -9.33 17.49 -8.93
CA ASN A 82 -10.25 17.34 -7.81
C ASN A 82 -10.99 16.01 -7.89
N LEU A 83 -11.39 15.61 -9.09
CA LEU A 83 -11.99 14.30 -9.35
C LEU A 83 -11.01 13.19 -8.98
N LEU A 84 -9.76 13.26 -9.44
CA LEU A 84 -8.72 12.27 -9.13
C LEU A 84 -8.46 12.19 -7.63
N LEU A 85 -8.31 13.32 -6.95
CA LEU A 85 -8.06 13.38 -5.51
C LEU A 85 -9.21 12.77 -4.72
N ALA A 86 -10.44 13.18 -5.00
CA ALA A 86 -11.62 12.65 -4.33
C ALA A 86 -11.77 11.13 -4.55
N TRP A 87 -11.52 10.66 -5.78
CA TRP A 87 -11.56 9.24 -6.10
C TRP A 87 -10.47 8.45 -5.37
N ILE A 88 -9.21 8.92 -5.35
CA ILE A 88 -8.10 8.28 -4.62
C ILE A 88 -8.45 8.16 -3.14
N VAL A 89 -8.93 9.26 -2.53
CA VAL A 89 -9.29 9.27 -1.10
C VAL A 89 -10.42 8.28 -0.82
N ALA A 90 -11.52 8.34 -1.59
CA ALA A 90 -12.67 7.45 -1.40
C ALA A 90 -12.31 5.97 -1.59
N LEU A 91 -11.54 5.64 -2.62
CA LEU A 91 -11.05 4.28 -2.87
C LEU A 91 -10.22 3.78 -1.68
N SER A 92 -9.32 4.62 -1.19
CA SER A 92 -8.39 4.27 -0.12
C SER A 92 -9.09 4.06 1.20
N LEU A 93 -10.05 4.91 1.56
CA LEU A 93 -10.89 4.73 2.74
C LEU A 93 -11.71 3.45 2.64
N GLY A 94 -12.28 3.17 1.47
CA GLY A 94 -12.99 1.92 1.19
C GLY A 94 -12.10 0.69 1.40
N LEU A 95 -10.93 0.64 0.76
CA LEU A 95 -9.98 -0.47 0.89
C LEU A 95 -9.45 -0.63 2.32
N ALA A 96 -9.13 0.48 3.00
CA ALA A 96 -8.72 0.47 4.40
C ALA A 96 -9.80 -0.13 5.31
N PHE A 97 -11.06 0.27 5.11
CA PHE A 97 -12.20 -0.31 5.81
C PHE A 97 -12.31 -1.82 5.58
N LEU A 98 -12.14 -2.29 4.33
CA LEU A 98 -12.18 -3.72 4.02
C LEU A 98 -11.05 -4.50 4.72
N VAL A 99 -9.82 -3.98 4.73
CA VAL A 99 -8.70 -4.61 5.46
C VAL A 99 -9.00 -4.69 6.97
N LEU A 100 -9.48 -3.60 7.57
CA LEU A 100 -9.84 -3.58 8.99
C LEU A 100 -10.99 -4.54 9.30
N ARG A 101 -12.00 -4.63 8.45
CA ARG A 101 -13.10 -5.57 8.59
C ARG A 101 -12.61 -7.02 8.46
N SER A 102 -11.83 -7.33 7.43
CA SER A 102 -11.28 -8.68 7.19
C SER A 102 -10.42 -9.16 8.35
N THR A 103 -9.58 -8.29 8.92
CA THR A 103 -8.77 -8.63 10.11
C THR A 103 -9.64 -8.92 11.34
N ARG A 104 -10.71 -8.14 11.56
CA ARG A 104 -11.68 -8.40 12.64
C ARG A 104 -12.41 -9.73 12.46
N THR A 105 -12.85 -10.05 11.24
CA THR A 105 -13.52 -11.33 10.93
C THR A 105 -12.62 -12.53 11.23
N ILE A 106 -11.35 -12.49 10.80
CA ILE A 106 -10.39 -13.57 11.07
C ILE A 106 -10.12 -13.72 12.57
N ARG A 107 -9.92 -12.61 13.29
CA ARG A 107 -9.68 -12.63 14.74
C ARG A 107 -10.86 -13.23 15.51
N ARG A 108 -12.08 -12.79 15.22
CA ARG A 108 -13.31 -13.32 15.87
C ARG A 108 -13.46 -14.83 15.67
N TRP A 109 -13.10 -15.33 14.51
CA TRP A 109 -13.20 -16.75 14.22
C TRP A 109 -12.19 -17.59 15.01
N ARG A 110 -10.93 -17.12 15.14
CA ARG A 110 -9.91 -17.78 15.96
C ARG A 110 -10.27 -17.83 17.44
N THR A 111 -10.83 -16.73 17.97
CA THR A 111 -11.29 -16.69 19.37
C THR A 111 -12.38 -17.71 19.63
N VAL A 112 -13.29 -17.93 18.68
CA VAL A 112 -14.37 -18.93 18.80
C VAL A 112 -13.83 -20.37 18.79
N ARG A 113 -12.76 -20.65 18.04
CA ARG A 113 -12.10 -21.97 18.04
C ARG A 113 -11.12 -22.21 19.20
N GLY A 114 -10.89 -21.22 20.07
CA GLY A 114 -9.92 -21.33 21.16
C GLY A 114 -8.45 -21.38 20.70
N GLU A 115 -8.16 -20.96 19.47
CA GLU A 115 -6.81 -21.06 18.87
C GLU A 115 -5.82 -20.00 19.40
N ASP A 116 -6.30 -18.88 19.97
CA ASP A 116 -5.50 -17.68 20.28
C ASP A 116 -4.91 -17.60 21.71
N THR A 117 -5.41 -18.33 22.71
CA THR A 117 -5.14 -18.02 24.13
C THR A 117 -3.96 -18.78 24.75
N GLY A 118 -3.77 -20.07 24.46
CA GLY A 118 -2.74 -20.89 25.12
C GLY A 118 -1.35 -20.82 24.46
N LYS A 119 -1.30 -20.84 23.12
CA LYS A 119 -0.03 -20.84 22.36
C LYS A 119 0.61 -19.45 22.26
N ALA A 120 -0.21 -18.39 22.12
CA ALA A 120 0.29 -17.03 21.95
C ALA A 120 1.07 -16.51 23.16
N VAL A 121 0.64 -16.85 24.38
CA VAL A 121 1.32 -16.41 25.62
C VAL A 121 2.69 -17.09 25.78
N ALA A 122 2.79 -18.38 25.45
CA ALA A 122 4.06 -19.12 25.49
C ALA A 122 5.04 -18.70 24.38
N GLU A 123 4.53 -18.43 23.17
CA GLU A 123 5.34 -18.04 22.01
C GLU A 123 5.85 -16.58 22.11
N VAL A 124 5.04 -15.65 22.64
CA VAL A 124 5.43 -14.24 22.88
C VAL A 124 6.54 -14.13 23.93
N SER A 125 6.53 -14.99 24.95
CA SER A 125 7.58 -15.05 25.98
C SER A 125 8.95 -15.43 25.41
N SER A 126 9.02 -16.44 24.52
CA SER A 126 10.30 -16.88 23.94
C SER A 126 10.78 -16.04 22.75
N THR A 127 9.86 -15.51 21.92
CA THR A 127 10.22 -14.65 20.77
C THR A 127 10.63 -13.23 21.16
N ALA A 128 10.19 -12.71 22.30
CA ALA A 128 10.55 -11.35 22.75
C ALA A 128 12.06 -11.18 23.03
N GLN A 129 12.80 -12.28 23.21
CA GLN A 129 14.23 -12.26 23.54
C GLN A 129 15.18 -12.47 22.35
N ASP A 130 14.69 -12.80 21.14
CA ASP A 130 15.57 -12.96 19.96
C ASP A 130 16.12 -11.58 19.51
N PRO A 131 17.44 -11.34 19.58
CA PRO A 131 18.05 -10.06 19.18
C PRO A 131 17.70 -9.66 17.75
N ARG A 132 17.52 -10.63 16.84
CA ARG A 132 17.21 -10.36 15.42
C ARG A 132 15.83 -9.75 15.27
N LEU A 133 14.84 -10.21 16.03
CA LEU A 133 13.48 -9.67 16.02
C LEU A 133 13.45 -8.25 16.57
N VAL A 134 14.22 -7.98 17.63
CA VAL A 134 14.40 -6.62 18.17
C VAL A 134 15.03 -5.70 17.13
N THR A 135 16.09 -6.13 16.45
CA THR A 135 16.72 -5.36 15.38
C THR A 135 15.75 -5.07 14.23
N MET A 136 14.99 -6.07 13.76
CA MET A 136 13.99 -5.86 12.70
C MET A 136 12.91 -4.88 13.13
N LYS A 137 12.44 -4.95 14.38
CA LYS A 137 11.43 -4.03 14.87
C LYS A 137 11.96 -2.59 14.95
N ARG A 138 13.20 -2.41 15.42
CA ARG A 138 13.86 -1.10 15.41
C ARG A 138 14.02 -0.56 13.99
N LEU A 139 14.41 -1.40 13.04
CA LEU A 139 14.53 -1.02 11.64
C LEU A 139 13.18 -0.65 11.02
N GLU A 140 12.12 -1.40 11.30
CA GLU A 140 10.74 -1.05 10.89
C GLU A 140 10.34 0.34 11.42
N VAL A 141 10.56 0.60 12.71
CA VAL A 141 10.24 1.89 13.34
C VAL A 141 11.07 3.03 12.75
N LEU A 142 12.38 2.81 12.52
CA LEU A 142 13.25 3.79 11.89
C LEU A 142 12.77 4.14 10.48
N LEU A 143 12.45 3.14 9.66
CA LEU A 143 11.95 3.31 8.30
C LEU A 143 10.60 4.03 8.28
N ASP A 144 9.67 3.64 9.15
CA ASP A 144 8.40 4.34 9.29
C ASP A 144 8.61 5.81 9.73
N GLY A 145 9.56 6.06 10.64
CA GLY A 145 9.96 7.41 11.04
C GLY A 145 10.50 8.25 9.88
N ILE A 146 11.41 7.70 9.06
CA ILE A 146 11.91 8.37 7.84
C ILE A 146 10.75 8.64 6.87
N SER A 147 9.84 7.70 6.70
CA SER A 147 8.67 7.84 5.82
C SER A 147 7.76 8.98 6.29
N LEU A 148 7.51 9.08 7.59
CA LEU A 148 6.74 10.16 8.21
C LEU A 148 7.44 11.50 8.11
N LEU A 149 8.76 11.55 8.29
CA LEU A 149 9.55 12.77 8.11
C LEU A 149 9.52 13.25 6.66
N ALA A 150 9.69 12.35 5.68
CA ALA A 150 9.60 12.69 4.27
C ALA A 150 8.21 13.23 3.89
N TRP A 151 7.15 12.58 4.37
CA TRP A 151 5.78 13.04 4.16
C TRP A 151 5.48 14.37 4.86
N GLY A 152 5.85 14.50 6.14
CA GLY A 152 5.67 15.73 6.91
C GLY A 152 6.45 16.91 6.32
N GLY A 153 7.67 16.67 5.86
CA GLY A 153 8.47 17.65 5.12
C GLY A 153 7.83 18.07 3.80
N SER A 154 7.16 17.13 3.10
CA SER A 154 6.39 17.43 1.89
C SER A 154 5.22 18.36 2.17
N VAL A 155 4.44 18.07 3.22
CA VAL A 155 3.33 18.92 3.68
C VAL A 155 3.84 20.29 4.09
N ALA A 156 4.90 20.35 4.91
CA ALA A 156 5.48 21.61 5.36
C ALA A 156 5.99 22.46 4.19
N SER A 157 6.69 21.85 3.23
CA SER A 157 7.21 22.54 2.04
C SER A 157 6.09 23.09 1.16
N LEU A 158 5.01 22.33 0.95
CA LEU A 158 3.88 22.77 0.14
C LEU A 158 3.13 23.91 0.83
N SER A 159 2.83 23.74 2.13
CA SER A 159 2.10 24.74 2.92
C SER A 159 2.86 26.06 3.03
N ALA A 160 4.18 26.01 3.27
CA ALA A 160 5.01 27.22 3.42
C ALA A 160 5.13 28.03 2.12
N ARG A 161 4.94 27.40 0.95
CA ARG A 161 5.13 28.03 -0.37
C ARG A 161 3.84 28.18 -1.17
N TRP A 162 2.69 27.84 -0.60
CA TRP A 162 1.42 27.77 -1.35
C TRP A 162 1.02 29.10 -2.03
N SER A 163 1.36 30.22 -1.40
CA SER A 163 1.10 31.56 -1.92
C SER A 163 2.10 32.00 -3.00
N SER A 164 3.35 31.51 -2.95
CA SER A 164 4.40 31.83 -3.94
C SER A 164 4.36 30.94 -5.17
N ILE A 165 3.81 29.72 -5.05
CA ILE A 165 3.71 28.77 -6.17
C ILE A 165 2.81 29.37 -7.28
N PRO A 166 3.32 29.50 -8.52
CA PRO A 166 2.54 30.00 -9.65
C PRO A 166 1.29 29.15 -9.90
N GLY A 167 0.29 29.74 -10.57
CA GLY A 167 -0.94 29.01 -10.93
C GLY A 167 -0.71 27.77 -11.81
N ARG A 168 0.42 27.73 -12.53
CA ARG A 168 0.82 26.65 -13.44
C ARG A 168 2.11 25.98 -12.96
N VAL A 169 2.11 24.65 -12.87
CA VAL A 169 3.21 23.83 -12.34
C VAL A 169 3.50 22.64 -13.27
N PRO A 170 4.72 22.09 -13.27
CA PRO A 170 5.00 20.87 -14.01
C PRO A 170 4.33 19.67 -13.34
N VAL A 171 3.66 18.84 -14.16
CA VAL A 171 2.92 17.65 -13.71
C VAL A 171 3.44 16.36 -14.37
N HIS A 172 4.38 16.48 -15.29
CA HIS A 172 5.13 15.36 -15.86
C HIS A 172 6.52 15.85 -16.27
N PHE A 173 7.47 14.91 -16.28
CA PHE A 173 8.85 15.14 -16.67
C PHE A 173 9.28 14.01 -17.59
N ASP A 174 10.07 14.35 -18.62
CA ASP A 174 10.67 13.37 -19.52
C ASP A 174 11.81 12.58 -18.85
N ALA A 175 12.40 11.61 -19.57
CA ALA A 175 13.50 10.80 -19.06
C ALA A 175 14.79 11.59 -18.77
N SER A 176 14.93 12.80 -19.33
CA SER A 176 16.05 13.71 -19.06
C SER A 176 15.76 14.64 -17.88
N GLY A 177 14.53 14.62 -17.35
CA GLY A 177 14.08 15.45 -16.24
C GLY A 177 13.55 16.83 -16.66
N ASN A 178 13.30 17.06 -17.94
CA ASN A 178 12.66 18.30 -18.41
C ASN A 178 11.14 18.23 -18.20
N PRO A 179 10.48 19.33 -17.80
CA PRO A 179 9.03 19.36 -17.72
C PRO A 179 8.41 19.33 -19.13
N ASP A 180 7.72 18.24 -19.47
CA ASP A 180 7.07 18.02 -20.76
C ASP A 180 5.54 18.21 -20.68
N ARG A 181 4.97 18.26 -19.46
CA ARG A 181 3.55 18.57 -19.23
C ARG A 181 3.37 19.48 -18.01
N TRP A 182 2.44 20.43 -18.16
CA TRP A 182 2.11 21.42 -17.13
C TRP A 182 0.62 21.37 -16.80
N GLY A 183 0.28 21.64 -15.54
CA GLY A 183 -1.08 21.66 -15.04
C GLY A 183 -1.29 22.77 -14.02
N ASP A 184 -2.46 22.78 -13.39
CA ASP A 184 -2.78 23.73 -12.32
C ASP A 184 -2.02 23.38 -11.02
N LYS A 185 -1.82 24.37 -10.15
CA LYS A 185 -1.08 24.18 -8.89
C LYS A 185 -1.72 23.19 -7.91
N GLY A 186 -3.04 22.95 -8.00
CA GLY A 186 -3.75 21.99 -7.17
C GLY A 186 -3.29 20.55 -7.44
N ALA A 187 -2.74 20.27 -8.63
CA ALA A 187 -2.16 18.97 -8.96
C ALA A 187 -1.04 18.53 -7.98
N LEU A 188 -0.36 19.47 -7.32
CA LEU A 188 0.67 19.18 -6.31
C LEU A 188 0.11 18.45 -5.08
N LEU A 189 -1.20 18.59 -4.77
CA LEU A 189 -1.83 17.86 -3.68
C LEU A 189 -1.79 16.34 -3.91
N ALA A 190 -1.80 15.90 -5.16
CA ALA A 190 -1.70 14.47 -5.48
C ALA A 190 -0.35 13.89 -5.02
N LEU A 191 0.74 14.67 -5.11
CA LEU A 191 2.07 14.26 -4.66
C LEU A 191 2.18 14.12 -3.12
N VAL A 192 1.23 14.69 -2.37
CA VAL A 192 1.14 14.55 -0.90
C VAL A 192 0.15 13.47 -0.48
N VAL A 193 -0.99 13.38 -1.15
CA VAL A 193 -2.08 12.45 -0.80
C VAL A 193 -1.75 11.02 -1.20
N VAL A 194 -1.17 10.81 -2.39
CA VAL A 194 -0.83 9.46 -2.88
C VAL A 194 0.14 8.70 -1.96
N PRO A 195 1.29 9.24 -1.53
CA PRO A 195 2.20 8.51 -0.66
C PRO A 195 1.61 8.26 0.74
N LEU A 196 0.78 9.17 1.26
CA LEU A 196 0.03 8.96 2.51
C LEU A 196 -0.88 7.74 2.41
N VAL A 197 -1.67 7.69 1.34
CA VAL A 197 -2.60 6.61 1.04
C VAL A 197 -1.86 5.28 0.89
N ILE A 198 -0.81 5.23 0.07
CA ILE A 198 -0.04 4.02 -0.18
C ILE A 198 0.60 3.55 1.14
N GLY A 199 1.20 4.47 1.90
CA GLY A 199 1.78 4.18 3.21
C GLY A 199 0.75 3.62 4.20
N LEU A 200 -0.44 4.21 4.28
CA LEU A 200 -1.53 3.74 5.14
C LEU A 200 -2.01 2.35 4.74
N LEU A 201 -2.25 2.11 3.44
CA LEU A 201 -2.70 0.80 2.95
C LEU A 201 -1.65 -0.29 3.22
N ILE A 202 -0.37 0.00 3.00
CA ILE A 202 0.73 -0.93 3.34
C ILE A 202 0.77 -1.16 4.84
N PHE A 203 0.70 -0.11 5.67
CA PHE A 203 0.69 -0.22 7.13
C PHE A 203 -0.46 -1.09 7.64
N LEU A 204 -1.68 -0.92 7.12
CA LEU A 204 -2.82 -1.78 7.44
C LEU A 204 -2.60 -3.22 6.93
N GLY A 205 -2.08 -3.37 5.71
CA GLY A 205 -1.74 -4.67 5.12
C GLY A 205 -0.71 -5.45 5.92
N ARG A 206 0.23 -4.79 6.59
CA ARG A 206 1.20 -5.44 7.50
C ARG A 206 0.52 -6.26 8.61
N ARG A 207 -0.72 -5.93 9.00
CA ARG A 207 -1.51 -6.69 9.98
C ARG A 207 -1.94 -8.07 9.46
N LEU A 208 -1.98 -8.26 8.14
CA LEU A 208 -2.30 -9.53 7.50
C LEU A 208 -1.06 -10.42 7.31
N VAL A 209 0.16 -9.89 7.46
CA VAL A 209 1.41 -10.65 7.25
C VAL A 209 1.51 -11.87 8.17
N SER A 210 1.15 -11.72 9.44
CA SER A 210 1.14 -12.82 10.42
C SER A 210 0.04 -13.86 10.15
N HIS A 211 -0.91 -13.53 9.29
CA HIS A 211 -2.00 -14.41 8.90
C HIS A 211 -1.73 -15.03 7.52
N GLY A 212 -0.71 -14.59 6.78
CA GLY A 212 -0.35 -15.16 5.48
C GLY A 212 0.08 -16.62 5.59
N ARG A 213 -0.17 -17.40 4.55
CA ARG A 213 0.35 -18.77 4.48
C ARG A 213 1.82 -18.74 4.04
N TYR A 214 2.68 -19.38 4.82
CA TYR A 214 4.05 -19.71 4.46
C TYR A 214 4.11 -21.17 4.02
N PRO A 215 5.14 -21.60 3.27
CA PRO A 215 5.34 -23.01 2.96
C PRO A 215 5.21 -23.87 4.22
N GLU A 216 4.51 -25.01 4.12
CA GLU A 216 4.20 -25.90 5.25
C GLU A 216 5.47 -26.47 5.92
N GLU A 217 6.58 -26.43 5.19
CA GLU A 217 7.91 -26.87 5.58
C GLU A 217 8.66 -25.89 6.50
N VAL A 218 8.09 -24.72 6.83
CA VAL A 218 8.78 -23.74 7.70
C VAL A 218 8.57 -24.12 9.17
N PRO A 219 9.64 -24.42 9.93
CA PRO A 219 9.53 -24.71 11.36
C PRO A 219 8.85 -23.55 12.10
N PRO A 220 7.91 -23.81 13.04
CA PRO A 220 7.17 -22.77 13.75
C PRO A 220 8.06 -21.71 14.41
N GLU A 221 9.19 -22.13 14.97
CA GLU A 221 10.23 -21.28 15.57
C GLU A 221 10.83 -20.22 14.62
N ARG A 222 10.74 -20.39 13.29
CA ARG A 222 11.28 -19.44 12.29
C ARG A 222 10.24 -18.50 11.70
N LEU A 223 8.94 -18.79 11.85
CA LEU A 223 7.86 -17.95 11.32
C LEU A 223 7.94 -16.49 11.81
N PRO A 224 8.26 -16.20 13.08
CA PRO A 224 8.43 -14.82 13.56
C PRO A 224 9.49 -14.03 12.78
N LEU A 225 10.62 -14.66 12.47
CA LEU A 225 11.71 -14.05 11.71
C LEU A 225 11.29 -13.77 10.26
N VAL A 226 10.53 -14.68 9.63
CA VAL A 226 9.98 -14.46 8.29
C VAL A 226 8.97 -13.30 8.30
N HIS A 227 8.04 -13.27 9.27
CA HIS A 227 7.08 -12.18 9.42
C HIS A 227 7.76 -10.82 9.63
N GLY A 228 8.80 -10.77 10.47
CA GLY A 228 9.59 -9.57 10.70
C GLY A 228 10.30 -9.10 9.42
N SER A 229 10.84 -10.04 8.65
CA SER A 229 11.49 -9.75 7.36
C SER A 229 10.53 -9.09 6.38
N VAL A 230 9.34 -9.67 6.20
CA VAL A 230 8.31 -9.14 5.30
C VAL A 230 7.88 -7.73 5.75
N ARG A 231 7.69 -7.52 7.05
CA ARG A 231 7.34 -6.19 7.59
C ARG A 231 8.42 -5.14 7.31
N VAL A 232 9.70 -5.48 7.50
CA VAL A 232 10.82 -4.59 7.18
C VAL A 232 10.87 -4.28 5.68
N VAL A 233 10.65 -5.25 4.80
CA VAL A 233 10.62 -5.03 3.34
C VAL A 233 9.47 -4.09 2.97
N LEU A 234 8.27 -4.32 3.51
CA LEU A 234 7.13 -3.44 3.29
C LEU A 234 7.39 -2.03 3.82
N ALA A 235 8.06 -1.88 4.97
CA ALA A 235 8.47 -0.58 5.50
C ALA A 235 9.48 0.11 4.59
N ALA A 236 10.51 -0.60 4.12
CA ALA A 236 11.49 -0.05 3.21
C ALA A 236 10.87 0.41 1.88
N VAL A 237 9.96 -0.38 1.31
CA VAL A 237 9.20 0.04 0.10
C VAL A 237 8.39 1.31 0.38
N THR A 238 7.67 1.39 1.51
CA THR A 238 6.96 2.61 1.90
C THR A 238 7.90 3.81 2.00
N THR A 239 9.06 3.63 2.64
CA THR A 239 10.08 4.70 2.77
C THR A 239 10.61 5.16 1.42
N THR A 240 11.00 4.23 0.54
CA THR A 240 11.53 4.57 -0.79
C THR A 240 10.49 5.35 -1.60
N VAL A 241 9.22 4.95 -1.55
CA VAL A 241 8.12 5.67 -2.22
C VAL A 241 7.91 7.06 -1.59
N SER A 242 7.82 7.18 -0.27
CA SER A 242 7.62 8.48 0.39
C SER A 242 8.76 9.47 0.09
N VAL A 243 10.01 9.01 0.08
CA VAL A 243 11.18 9.84 -0.27
C VAL A 243 11.14 10.28 -1.73
N LEU A 244 10.76 9.39 -2.65
CA LEU A 244 10.58 9.76 -4.07
C LEU A 244 9.53 10.87 -4.21
N PHE A 245 8.34 10.67 -3.64
CA PHE A 245 7.25 11.65 -3.75
C PHE A 245 7.61 13.01 -3.13
N ALA A 246 8.32 13.01 -1.99
CA ALA A 246 8.84 14.24 -1.40
C ALA A 246 9.82 14.96 -2.34
N THR A 247 10.74 14.20 -2.96
CA THR A 247 11.72 14.74 -3.91
C THR A 247 11.04 15.32 -5.15
N LEU A 248 10.05 14.61 -5.70
CA LEU A 248 9.26 15.06 -6.84
C LEU A 248 8.47 16.33 -6.52
N LEU A 249 7.83 16.40 -5.35
CA LEU A 249 7.08 17.59 -4.92
C LEU A 249 8.00 18.81 -4.79
N ILE A 250 9.10 18.69 -4.04
CA ILE A 250 10.04 19.79 -3.84
C ILE A 250 10.62 20.24 -5.18
N GLY A 251 11.01 19.28 -6.03
CA GLY A 251 11.54 19.58 -7.35
C GLY A 251 10.52 20.24 -8.29
N ALA A 252 9.26 19.79 -8.28
CA ALA A 252 8.18 20.41 -9.06
C ALA A 252 7.91 21.85 -8.62
N ILE A 253 7.90 22.11 -7.30
CA ILE A 253 7.79 23.46 -6.74
C ILE A 253 8.96 24.33 -7.21
N GLN A 254 10.19 23.84 -7.08
CA GLN A 254 11.40 24.59 -7.50
C GLN A 254 11.41 24.92 -8.99
N VAL A 255 10.95 24.00 -9.84
CA VAL A 255 10.82 24.22 -11.28
C VAL A 255 9.73 25.23 -11.59
N ALA A 256 8.58 25.15 -10.91
CA ALA A 256 7.52 26.15 -11.05
C ALA A 256 7.99 27.54 -10.62
N GLU A 257 8.74 27.66 -9.53
CA GLU A 257 9.30 28.93 -9.03
C GLU A 257 10.47 29.45 -9.88
N GLY A 258 10.95 28.69 -10.87
CA GLY A 258 12.09 29.06 -11.72
C GLY A 258 13.46 28.94 -11.03
N SER A 259 13.52 28.47 -9.79
CA SER A 259 14.77 28.25 -9.04
C SER A 259 15.56 27.03 -9.53
N ARG A 260 14.91 26.15 -10.31
CA ARG A 260 15.50 24.97 -10.94
C ARG A 260 14.94 24.81 -12.35
N LYS A 261 15.76 24.39 -13.31
CA LYS A 261 15.29 24.17 -14.70
C LYS A 261 14.69 22.77 -14.91
N THR A 262 15.30 21.74 -14.31
CA THR A 262 14.99 20.33 -14.56
C THR A 262 15.13 19.50 -13.28
N LEU A 263 14.50 18.33 -13.25
CA LEU A 263 14.83 17.28 -12.28
C LEU A 263 16.10 16.52 -12.74
N PRO A 264 16.80 15.83 -11.83
CA PRO A 264 17.89 14.96 -12.24
C PRO A 264 17.35 13.81 -13.10
N GLY A 265 17.82 13.65 -14.34
CA GLY A 265 17.38 12.56 -15.23
C GLY A 265 17.65 11.15 -14.68
N TRP A 266 18.62 11.00 -13.77
CA TRP A 266 18.89 9.74 -13.07
C TRP A 266 17.94 9.45 -11.89
N LEU A 267 17.05 10.39 -11.50
CA LEU A 267 16.17 10.23 -10.34
C LEU A 267 15.30 8.98 -10.43
N LEU A 268 14.64 8.77 -11.57
CA LEU A 268 13.79 7.60 -11.78
C LEU A 268 14.61 6.30 -11.85
N PRO A 269 15.68 6.19 -12.66
CA PRO A 269 16.55 5.02 -12.64
C PRO A 269 17.11 4.67 -11.24
N ALA A 270 17.58 5.67 -10.49
CA ALA A 270 18.11 5.47 -9.14
C ALA A 270 17.02 4.98 -8.18
N PHE A 271 15.82 5.56 -8.24
CA PHE A 271 14.67 5.09 -7.47
C PHE A 271 14.33 3.63 -7.79
N LEU A 272 14.25 3.26 -9.07
CA LEU A 272 13.95 1.89 -9.50
C LEU A 272 15.05 0.93 -9.03
N ALA A 273 16.32 1.30 -9.13
CA ALA A 273 17.44 0.50 -8.65
C ALA A 273 17.36 0.28 -7.13
N ILE A 274 17.05 1.32 -6.35
CA ILE A 274 16.88 1.21 -4.88
C ILE A 274 15.66 0.34 -4.55
N LEU A 275 14.53 0.52 -5.24
CA LEU A 275 13.33 -0.27 -5.02
C LEU A 275 13.58 -1.76 -5.30
N LEU A 276 14.24 -2.06 -6.43
CA LEU A 276 14.63 -3.42 -6.78
C LEU A 276 15.61 -4.00 -5.76
N LEU A 277 16.60 -3.22 -5.32
CA LEU A 277 17.55 -3.65 -4.28
C LEU A 277 16.82 -4.01 -2.98
N VAL A 278 15.89 -3.17 -2.52
CA VAL A 278 15.06 -3.43 -1.33
C VAL A 278 14.29 -4.74 -1.48
N VAL A 279 13.66 -4.95 -2.64
CA VAL A 279 12.88 -6.17 -2.91
C VAL A 279 13.78 -7.39 -3.00
N PHE A 280 14.85 -7.37 -3.77
CA PHE A 280 15.74 -8.53 -3.96
C PHE A 280 16.48 -8.91 -2.68
N VAL A 281 17.04 -7.95 -1.95
CA VAL A 281 17.68 -8.20 -0.64
C VAL A 281 16.64 -8.73 0.35
N GLY A 282 15.44 -8.16 0.34
CA GLY A 282 14.30 -8.62 1.12
C GLY A 282 13.94 -10.08 0.86
N LEU A 283 13.71 -10.41 -0.41
CA LEU A 283 13.39 -11.76 -0.87
C LEU A 283 14.52 -12.75 -0.59
N GLY A 284 15.79 -12.36 -0.79
CA GLY A 284 16.96 -13.18 -0.47
C GLY A 284 17.03 -13.52 1.02
N ARG A 285 16.79 -12.53 1.89
CA ARG A 285 16.73 -12.72 3.35
C ARG A 285 15.55 -13.59 3.78
N ILE A 286 14.38 -13.42 3.16
CA ILE A 286 13.20 -14.27 3.40
C ILE A 286 13.51 -15.70 2.96
N ARG A 287 14.02 -15.89 1.75
CA ARG A 287 14.37 -17.21 1.18
C ARG A 287 15.43 -17.93 2.02
N ALA A 288 16.46 -17.23 2.50
CA ALA A 288 17.46 -17.82 3.39
C ALA A 288 16.83 -18.36 4.68
N ARG A 289 15.82 -17.67 5.22
CA ARG A 289 15.07 -18.09 6.42
C ARG A 289 14.10 -19.24 6.13
N LEU A 290 13.57 -19.32 4.91
CA LEU A 290 12.74 -20.45 4.44
C LEU A 290 13.58 -21.71 4.15
N GLY A 291 14.75 -21.58 3.54
CA GLY A 291 15.54 -22.70 2.99
C GLY A 291 16.59 -23.32 3.92
N ALA A 292 16.83 -22.77 5.12
CA ALA A 292 17.86 -23.25 6.04
C ALA A 292 17.58 -24.62 6.70
N HIS A 293 16.70 -25.45 6.13
CA HIS A 293 16.48 -26.84 6.58
C HIS A 293 17.28 -27.87 5.75
N LYS A 294 17.90 -27.44 4.62
CA LYS A 294 18.71 -28.30 3.75
C LYS A 294 20.22 -28.17 4.00
N ARG A 295 20.68 -28.46 5.21
CA ARG A 295 22.09 -28.83 5.41
C ARG A 295 22.11 -30.13 6.21
N PRO A 296 22.60 -31.24 5.62
CA PRO A 296 22.85 -32.47 6.36
C PRO A 296 23.95 -32.26 7.40
#